data_AF-A0A953F5Z7-F1
#
_entry.id   AF-A0A953F5Z7-F1
#
_cell.length_a   1.000
_cell.length_b   1.000
_cell.length_c   1.000
_cell.angle_alpha   90.00
_cell.angle_beta   90.00
_cell.angle_gamma   90.00
#
_symmetry.space_group_name_H-M   'P 1'
#
loop_
_entity.id
_entity.type
_entity.pdbx_description
1 polymer ?
#
loop_
_entity_poly.entity_id
_entity_poly.type
_entity_poly.pdbx_seq_one_letter_code
_entity_poly.pdbx_strand_id
1 'polypeptide(L)'
;MKKMIMPLMLVALVLGSCGEKSKKGAWIAEDKDNYTSECKKAAEGESIPGMDADTYKKFVDQVCSCSLEKLEDGYENAIEANKDREGVTKIGEECGMEAAMSLMGEMDMGGAMEEAPVMDEAAVEEVATEEGAE
;
A
#
# COMPACT_ATOMS: atom_id res chain seq x y z
N MET A 1 64.04 1.80 -27.65
CA MET A 1 62.91 2.42 -26.93
C MET A 1 61.69 1.52 -27.07
N LYS A 2 61.15 1.13 -25.92
CA LYS A 2 60.23 0.01 -25.70
C LYS A 2 58.83 0.38 -26.22
N LYS A 3 58.43 -0.14 -27.38
CA LYS A 3 57.06 0.05 -27.88
C LYS A 3 56.18 -0.97 -27.18
N MET A 4 55.30 -0.45 -26.33
CA MET A 4 54.37 -1.19 -25.50
C MET A 4 53.42 -2.04 -26.34
N ILE A 5 53.37 -3.32 -26.01
CA ILE A 5 52.28 -4.23 -26.36
C ILE A 5 51.15 -3.91 -25.37
N MET A 6 50.04 -3.36 -25.87
CA MET A 6 48.82 -3.19 -25.09
C MET A 6 47.73 -4.04 -25.75
N PRO A 7 47.46 -5.26 -25.25
CA PRO A 7 46.36 -6.07 -25.73
C PRO A 7 45.06 -5.48 -25.18
N LEU A 8 44.33 -4.78 -26.05
CA LEU A 8 42.96 -4.33 -25.84
C LEU A 8 42.01 -5.54 -25.92
N MET A 9 42.14 -6.46 -24.95
CA MET A 9 41.35 -7.68 -24.84
C MET A 9 40.29 -7.51 -23.75
N LEU A 10 39.05 -7.88 -24.10
CA LEU A 10 37.93 -8.20 -23.22
C LEU A 10 37.38 -7.07 -22.33
N VAL A 11 36.52 -6.22 -22.91
CA VAL A 11 35.40 -5.62 -22.16
C VAL A 11 34.13 -5.81 -22.99
N ALA A 12 33.63 -7.05 -23.06
CA ALA A 12 32.36 -7.37 -23.71
C ALA A 12 31.59 -8.48 -22.95
N LEU A 13 31.69 -8.48 -21.61
CA LEU A 13 31.03 -9.46 -20.74
C LEU A 13 30.28 -8.79 -19.57
N VAL A 14 29.64 -7.65 -19.81
CA VAL A 14 28.72 -7.03 -18.82
C VAL A 14 27.40 -6.66 -19.48
N LEU A 15 26.71 -7.65 -20.03
CA LEU A 15 25.26 -7.60 -20.31
C LEU A 15 24.52 -8.73 -19.57
N GLY A 16 25.14 -9.33 -18.55
CA GLY A 16 24.58 -10.39 -17.72
C GLY A 16 23.70 -9.92 -16.56
N SER A 17 23.07 -8.74 -16.66
CA SER A 17 22.09 -8.26 -15.68
C SER A 17 20.85 -7.71 -16.38
N CYS A 18 20.40 -8.42 -17.42
CA CYS A 18 19.00 -8.36 -17.81
C CYS A 18 18.23 -9.22 -16.80
N GLY A 19 17.66 -8.52 -15.81
CA GLY A 19 16.48 -8.82 -15.01
C GLY A 19 16.17 -10.27 -14.71
N GLU A 20 16.00 -10.57 -13.42
CA GLU A 20 15.05 -11.60 -13.00
C GLU A 20 13.86 -11.55 -13.95
N LYS A 21 13.66 -12.63 -14.73
CA LYS A 21 12.51 -12.74 -15.61
C LYS A 21 11.29 -12.70 -14.71
N SER A 22 10.77 -11.49 -14.49
CA SER A 22 9.51 -11.30 -13.81
C SER A 22 8.52 -12.23 -14.48
N LYS A 23 7.89 -13.07 -13.66
CA LYS A 23 6.89 -14.03 -14.13
C LYS A 23 5.57 -13.35 -14.51
N LYS A 24 5.51 -12.02 -14.36
CA LYS A 24 4.45 -11.13 -14.85
C LYS A 24 4.23 -11.35 -16.35
N GLY A 25 3.07 -11.90 -16.70
CA GLY A 25 2.61 -12.02 -18.08
C GLY A 25 1.94 -13.33 -18.46
N ALA A 26 2.10 -14.40 -17.67
CA ALA A 26 1.41 -15.67 -17.91
C ALA A 26 0.08 -15.83 -17.13
N TRP A 27 -0.23 -14.88 -16.25
CA TRP A 27 -1.57 -14.71 -15.68
C TRP A 27 -2.47 -13.99 -16.68
N ILE A 28 -3.47 -14.71 -17.21
CA ILE A 28 -4.49 -14.10 -18.08
C ILE A 28 -5.50 -13.30 -17.25
N ALA A 29 -6.18 -12.34 -17.88
CA ALA A 29 -7.17 -11.50 -17.19
C ALA A 29 -8.22 -12.32 -16.44
N GLU A 30 -8.68 -13.42 -17.03
CA GLU A 30 -9.65 -14.33 -16.41
C GLU A 30 -9.14 -14.93 -15.08
N ASP A 31 -7.86 -15.33 -15.02
CA ASP A 31 -7.26 -15.86 -13.78
C ASP A 31 -7.20 -14.78 -12.69
N LYS A 32 -6.85 -13.55 -13.07
CA LYS A 32 -6.77 -12.41 -12.14
C LYS A 32 -8.14 -12.04 -11.60
N ASP A 33 -9.13 -11.98 -12.48
CA ASP A 33 -10.52 -11.66 -12.12
C ASP A 33 -11.11 -12.75 -11.24
N ASN A 34 -10.88 -14.02 -11.59
CA ASN A 34 -11.32 -15.15 -10.80
C ASN A 34 -10.65 -15.16 -9.42
N TYR A 35 -9.33 -14.97 -9.36
CA TYR A 35 -8.61 -14.87 -8.09
C TYR A 35 -9.16 -13.74 -7.21
N THR A 36 -9.31 -12.54 -7.78
CA THR A 36 -9.80 -11.37 -7.05
C THR A 36 -11.22 -11.58 -6.55
N SER A 37 -12.09 -12.17 -7.38
CA SER A 37 -13.46 -12.53 -7.01
C SER A 37 -13.49 -13.52 -5.85
N GLU A 38 -12.77 -14.63 -5.96
CA GLU A 38 -12.76 -15.68 -4.94
C GLU A 38 -12.10 -15.21 -3.63
N CYS A 39 -11.05 -14.38 -3.73
CA CYS A 39 -10.44 -13.75 -2.56
C CYS A 39 -11.44 -12.89 -1.78
N LYS A 40 -12.22 -12.05 -2.48
CA LYS A 40 -13.25 -11.22 -1.83
C LYS A 40 -14.39 -12.05 -1.27
N LYS A 41 -14.85 -13.07 -2.01
CA LYS A 41 -15.90 -13.99 -1.54
C LYS A 41 -15.47 -14.77 -0.30
N ALA A 42 -14.20 -15.16 -0.19
CA ALA A 42 -13.70 -15.85 0.99
C ALA A 42 -13.82 -15.01 2.26
N ALA A 43 -13.81 -13.68 2.13
CA ALA A 43 -14.00 -12.72 3.21
C ALA A 43 -15.47 -12.31 3.43
N GLU A 44 -16.42 -12.77 2.59
CA GLU A 44 -17.82 -12.41 2.73
C GLU A 44 -18.42 -13.00 4.02
N GLY A 45 -19.06 -12.14 4.82
CA GLY A 45 -19.69 -12.52 6.08
C GLY A 45 -18.71 -12.63 7.26
N GLU A 46 -17.41 -12.43 7.03
CA GLU A 46 -16.43 -12.28 8.09
C GLU A 46 -16.37 -10.83 8.58
N SER A 47 -15.83 -10.65 9.79
CA SER A 47 -15.61 -9.32 10.38
C SER A 47 -14.48 -9.37 11.39
N ILE A 48 -13.78 -8.25 11.55
CA ILE A 48 -12.73 -8.10 12.56
C ILE A 48 -13.31 -7.26 13.71
N PRO A 49 -13.31 -7.75 14.96
CA PRO A 49 -13.78 -6.97 16.09
C PRO A 49 -13.07 -5.61 16.19
N GLY A 50 -13.84 -4.53 16.29
CA GLY A 50 -13.31 -3.16 16.33
C GLY A 50 -13.04 -2.53 14.97
N MET A 51 -13.32 -3.23 13.87
CA MET A 51 -13.26 -2.70 12.51
C MET A 51 -14.68 -2.52 11.96
N ASP A 52 -15.01 -1.33 11.48
CA ASP A 52 -16.29 -1.09 10.80
C ASP A 52 -16.31 -1.73 9.39
N ALA A 53 -17.50 -1.82 8.79
CA ALA A 53 -17.68 -2.50 7.52
C ALA A 53 -16.91 -1.85 6.34
N ASP A 54 -16.76 -0.53 6.34
CA ASP A 54 -16.05 0.18 5.26
C ASP A 54 -14.53 -0.03 5.39
N THR A 55 -14.01 0.05 6.62
CA THR A 55 -12.62 -0.26 6.92
C THR A 55 -12.30 -1.73 6.62
N TYR A 56 -13.21 -2.64 6.96
CA TYR A 56 -13.06 -4.06 6.63
C TYR A 56 -13.05 -4.30 5.12
N LYS A 57 -13.93 -3.65 4.37
CA LYS A 57 -13.93 -3.74 2.91
C LYS A 57 -12.60 -3.25 2.31
N LYS A 58 -12.07 -2.11 2.81
CA LYS A 58 -10.75 -1.60 2.39
C LYS A 58 -9.63 -2.58 2.72
N PHE A 59 -9.65 -3.18 3.92
CA PHE A 59 -8.72 -4.22 4.33
C PHE A 59 -8.72 -5.39 3.33
N VAL A 60 -9.89 -5.95 3.04
CA VAL A 60 -10.04 -7.06 2.09
C VAL A 60 -9.55 -6.68 0.69
N ASP A 61 -9.92 -5.50 0.20
CA ASP A 61 -9.47 -5.00 -1.11
C ASP A 61 -7.94 -4.87 -1.17
N GLN A 62 -7.29 -4.35 -0.11
CA GLN A 62 -5.84 -4.25 -0.01
C GLN A 62 -5.18 -5.64 -0.01
N VAL A 63 -5.67 -6.56 0.83
CA VAL A 63 -5.13 -7.92 0.93
C VAL A 63 -5.23 -8.65 -0.42
N CYS A 64 -6.38 -8.60 -1.09
CA CYS A 64 -6.57 -9.28 -2.36
C CYS A 64 -5.67 -8.68 -3.47
N SER A 65 -5.52 -7.35 -3.52
CA SER A 65 -4.65 -6.71 -4.51
C SER A 65 -3.18 -7.02 -4.29
N CYS A 66 -2.71 -6.92 -3.04
CA CYS A 66 -1.34 -7.26 -2.65
C CYS A 66 -1.02 -8.72 -2.96
N SER A 67 -1.95 -9.63 -2.61
CA SER A 67 -1.75 -11.05 -2.81
C SER A 67 -1.67 -11.38 -4.30
N LEU A 68 -2.55 -10.80 -5.12
CA LEU A 68 -2.47 -10.97 -6.58
C LEU A 68 -1.13 -10.48 -7.13
N GLU A 69 -0.67 -9.29 -6.74
CA GLU A 69 0.62 -8.75 -7.19
C GLU A 69 1.79 -9.67 -6.83
N LYS A 70 1.86 -10.12 -5.57
CA LYS A 70 2.90 -11.05 -5.11
C LYS A 70 2.80 -12.42 -5.79
N LEU A 71 1.60 -12.90 -6.10
CA LEU A 71 1.41 -14.14 -6.85
C LEU A 71 1.90 -14.03 -8.30
N GLU A 72 1.66 -12.90 -8.96
CA GLU A 72 2.19 -12.64 -10.30
C GLU A 72 3.72 -12.53 -10.32
N ASP A 73 4.31 -12.07 -9.22
CA ASP A 73 5.76 -12.01 -9.05
C ASP A 73 6.37 -13.38 -8.72
N GLY A 74 5.70 -14.16 -7.88
CA GLY A 74 6.19 -15.44 -7.38
C GLY A 74 5.97 -16.63 -8.33
N TYR A 75 4.87 -16.62 -9.08
CA TYR A 75 4.41 -17.78 -9.86
C TYR A 75 4.20 -17.45 -11.33
N GLU A 76 4.51 -18.43 -12.19
CA GLU A 76 4.39 -18.26 -13.65
C GLU A 76 2.93 -18.11 -14.07
N ASN A 77 2.02 -18.83 -13.42
CA ASN A 77 0.59 -18.82 -13.71
C ASN A 77 -0.19 -19.32 -12.49
N ALA A 78 -1.52 -19.22 -12.57
CA ALA A 78 -2.41 -19.69 -11.51
C ALA A 78 -2.26 -21.20 -11.20
N ILE A 79 -1.89 -22.03 -12.19
CA ILE A 79 -1.70 -23.48 -11.99
C ILE A 79 -0.51 -23.76 -11.08
N GLU A 80 0.61 -23.05 -11.27
CA GLU A 80 1.79 -23.19 -10.40
C GLU A 80 1.51 -22.67 -9.00
N ALA A 81 0.83 -21.54 -8.86
CA ALA A 81 0.40 -21.03 -7.56
C ALA A 81 -0.49 -22.05 -6.82
N ASN A 82 -1.48 -22.64 -7.50
CA ASN A 82 -2.38 -23.62 -6.91
C ASN A 82 -1.71 -24.91 -6.43
N LYS A 83 -0.52 -25.23 -6.93
CA LYS A 83 0.27 -26.39 -6.47
C LYS A 83 1.05 -26.09 -5.18
N ASP A 84 1.33 -24.82 -4.90
CA ASP A 84 2.13 -24.39 -3.75
C ASP A 84 1.25 -23.72 -2.69
N ARG A 85 0.45 -24.54 -2.01
CA ARG A 85 -0.44 -24.06 -0.95
C ARG A 85 0.32 -23.32 0.16
N GLU A 86 1.52 -23.77 0.52
CA GLU A 86 2.29 -23.15 1.60
C GLU A 86 2.79 -21.76 1.19
N GLY A 87 3.35 -21.61 -0.01
CA GLY A 87 3.79 -20.32 -0.51
C GLY A 87 2.65 -19.32 -0.71
N VAL A 88 1.51 -19.77 -1.25
CA VAL A 88 0.31 -18.94 -1.39
C VAL A 88 -0.23 -18.49 -0.03
N THR A 89 -0.27 -19.39 0.97
CA THR A 89 -0.68 -19.02 2.34
C THR A 89 0.23 -17.95 2.93
N LYS A 90 1.56 -18.10 2.80
CA LYS A 90 2.52 -17.11 3.30
C LYS A 90 2.32 -15.74 2.65
N ILE A 91 2.09 -15.70 1.34
CA ILE A 91 1.77 -14.46 0.63
C ILE A 91 0.50 -13.81 1.21
N GLY A 92 -0.54 -14.60 1.45
CA GLY A 92 -1.78 -14.11 2.06
C GLY A 92 -1.58 -13.55 3.47
N GLU A 93 -0.80 -14.25 4.31
CA GLU A 93 -0.45 -13.79 5.67
C GLU A 93 0.36 -12.49 5.66
N GLU A 94 1.37 -12.39 4.78
CA GLU A 94 2.16 -11.18 4.61
C GLU A 94 1.29 -9.99 4.17
N CYS A 95 0.44 -10.18 3.15
CA CYS A 95 -0.46 -9.14 2.67
C CYS A 95 -1.51 -8.75 3.72
N GLY A 96 -2.00 -9.71 4.52
CA GLY A 96 -2.87 -9.44 5.68
C GLY A 96 -2.19 -8.53 6.70
N MET A 97 -0.92 -8.81 7.00
CA MET A 97 -0.12 -8.01 7.94
C MET A 97 0.18 -6.62 7.40
N GLU A 98 0.56 -6.51 6.12
CA GLU A 98 0.83 -5.24 5.45
C GLU A 98 -0.43 -4.34 5.41
N ALA A 99 -1.60 -4.91 5.07
CA ALA A 99 -2.86 -4.18 5.09
C ALA A 99 -3.23 -3.71 6.51
N ALA A 100 -3.04 -4.56 7.52
CA ALA A 100 -3.28 -4.20 8.92
C ALA A 100 -2.38 -3.04 9.38
N MET A 101 -1.09 -3.07 9.02
CA MET A 101 -0.15 -1.99 9.32
C MET A 101 -0.50 -0.70 8.58
N SER A 102 -0.90 -0.79 7.31
CA SER A 102 -1.32 0.37 6.51
C SER A 102 -2.50 1.08 7.16
N LEU A 103 -3.52 0.33 7.57
CA LEU A 103 -4.70 0.90 8.22
C LEU A 103 -4.40 1.54 9.58
N MET A 104 -3.47 0.97 10.36
CA MET A 104 -3.01 1.60 11.60
C MET A 104 -2.27 2.92 11.33
N GLY A 105 -1.47 2.99 10.26
CA GLY A 105 -0.76 4.21 9.87
C GLY A 105 -1.70 5.34 9.41
N GLU A 106 -2.83 5.01 8.78
CA GLU A 106 -3.84 5.99 8.36
C GLU A 106 -4.60 6.60 9.56
N MET A 107 -4.78 5.84 10.65
CA MET A 107 -5.47 6.33 11.85
C MET A 107 -4.66 7.33 12.68
N ASP A 108 -3.33 7.33 12.58
CA ASP A 108 -2.44 8.22 13.37
C ASP A 108 -2.22 9.60 12.72
N MET A 109 -2.55 9.76 11.44
CA MET A 109 -2.31 10.99 10.66
C MET A 109 -3.56 11.89 10.49
N GLY A 110 -4.73 11.47 10.98
CA GLY A 110 -6.00 12.20 10.81
C GLY A 110 -6.32 13.25 11.88
N GLY A 111 -5.47 13.44 12.89
CA GLY A 111 -5.74 14.28 14.06
C GLY A 111 -5.02 15.64 14.13
N ALA A 112 -4.22 16.00 13.13
CA ALA A 112 -3.46 17.25 13.15
C ALA A 112 -3.88 18.17 11.99
N MET A 113 -4.81 19.08 12.29
CA MET A 113 -5.12 20.37 11.65
C MET A 113 -6.63 20.56 11.45
N GLU A 114 -7.38 20.61 12.56
CA GLU A 114 -8.50 21.56 12.60
C GLU A 114 -7.94 22.90 13.08
N GLU A 115 -8.28 23.92 12.30
CA GLU A 115 -7.72 25.25 12.29
C GLU A 115 -7.83 25.94 13.65
N ALA A 116 -6.73 26.54 14.12
CA ALA A 116 -6.76 27.41 15.28
C ALA A 116 -7.74 28.56 15.01
N PRO A 117 -8.72 28.83 15.89
CA PRO A 117 -9.56 30.01 15.75
C PRO A 117 -8.66 31.23 15.90
N VAL A 118 -8.54 31.99 14.81
CA VAL A 118 -7.92 33.31 14.80
C VAL A 118 -8.78 34.17 15.72
N MET A 119 -8.25 34.52 16.89
CA MET A 119 -8.93 35.46 17.78
C MET A 119 -8.96 36.82 17.10
N ASP A 120 -10.17 37.26 16.76
CA ASP A 120 -10.46 38.62 16.28
C ASP A 120 -10.24 39.58 17.46
N GLU A 121 -9.09 40.26 17.46
CA GLU A 121 -8.82 41.39 18.34
C GLU A 121 -9.41 42.68 17.74
N ALA A 122 -10.09 43.44 18.61
CA ALA A 122 -10.46 44.85 18.51
C ALA A 122 -11.81 45.22 17.85
N ALA A 123 -12.75 45.70 18.67
CA ALA A 123 -12.94 47.14 18.87
C ALA A 123 -14.05 47.40 19.93
N VAL A 124 -13.68 48.01 21.06
CA VAL A 124 -14.05 49.38 21.47
C VAL A 124 -15.56 49.62 21.60
N GLU A 125 -16.04 49.76 22.84
CA GLU A 125 -16.98 50.84 23.17
C GLU A 125 -16.73 51.33 24.61
N GLU A 126 -16.32 52.59 24.69
CA GLU A 126 -16.25 53.39 25.91
C GLU A 126 -17.64 53.56 26.51
N VAL A 127 -17.83 53.21 27.79
CA VAL A 127 -18.98 53.68 28.56
C VAL A 127 -18.52 54.83 29.45
N ALA A 128 -18.91 56.02 29.03
CA ALA A 128 -18.73 57.27 29.74
C ALA A 128 -19.41 57.27 31.11
N THR A 129 -18.75 57.93 32.05
CA THR A 129 -19.23 58.30 33.38
C THR A 129 -19.66 59.76 33.34
N GLU A 130 -20.90 60.07 33.75
CA GLU A 130 -21.34 61.37 34.30
C GLU A 130 -22.49 61.02 35.29
N GLU A 131 -22.31 61.16 36.61
CA GLU A 131 -22.67 62.36 37.41
C GLU A 131 -24.10 62.83 37.08
N GLY A 132 -25.13 62.56 37.88
CA GLY A 132 -25.34 63.06 39.23
C GLY A 132 -26.10 64.40 39.19
N ALA A 133 -27.39 64.42 39.54
CA ALA A 133 -28.10 65.58 40.13
C ALA A 133 -29.58 65.26 40.40
N GLU A 134 -29.92 65.31 41.69
CA GLU A 134 -31.17 65.81 42.33
C GLU A 134 -32.51 65.08 42.12
#